data_AF-A0A927A841-F1
#
_entry.id   AF-A0A927A841-F1
#
_cell.length_a   1.000
_cell.length_b   1.000
_cell.length_c   1.000
_cell.angle_alpha   90.00
_cell.angle_beta   90.00
_cell.angle_gamma   90.00
#
_symmetry.space_group_name_H-M   'P 1'
#
loop_
_entity.id
_entity.type
_entity.pdbx_description
1 polymer ?
#
loop_
_entity_poly.entity_id
_entity_poly.type
_entity_poly.pdbx_seq_one_letter_code
_entity_poly.pdbx_strand_id
1 'polypeptide(L)'
;MLLLILLSLGIVALLIYREYHRRTTTAQPSNYSLYSQEPYHQPDFYPLEQTVVSTVYRPIAPWVGRLILPEKKPFQSEDFAWIEVHCAPDQYHHLVGKVLPLQWLAIAKTKKYVQATTRNIAFSKTTRNGEKIGNVHPHRLNYRLLVGPLESLAGARPTDDVLVKIREPVVVEPIDPFKSGREANYRLLIAKEPIQITGRFYGLVSITRRIGGQLPDYFEVRHFNLRSRQFDGFREVIYIPQVPPDRGGLARSTNQGLEQSPLNGDGWYIYGAKNNDGVFVVQAIIPRTAVQVQPDRVVLGREGLTYVEHQNWRHLRSCKGTLSRTLIDLHSTHAAEAQAKWQEGDRAIVIHLYGGIGGEQGESPPLGIVTGHFSYGIARVIREPLADELQFQIEYRQVYAQNPDGIISGASTWENYLGDLQRGWLGNRPVSDILVRCDAITRDYDFSGIRLSPLTEFMNQLDIMMARYRVGDGTGAAIVTPAKSCVQDSNQALYIMIERLEEQIEANPQIRDWLRAHPNHPQTARFQELMSIGRSLKRQLKPFGLTRLDWQKNADAIAGTEPRSGALRALLAGFTTWRTMLPRRAHDEISNILLRHGASLWVIRTNQVGGNNPKITPYAPTFIWFL
;
A
#
# COMPACT_ATOMS: atom_id res chain seq x y z
N MET A 1 15.27 34.40 17.19
CA MET A 1 14.45 33.18 17.40
C MET A 1 14.44 32.27 16.16
N LEU A 2 14.01 32.75 14.98
CA LEU A 2 14.04 31.96 13.72
C LEU A 2 15.44 31.41 13.36
N LEU A 3 16.49 32.22 13.55
CA LEU A 3 17.88 31.85 13.30
C LEU A 3 18.37 30.69 14.20
N LEU A 4 17.91 30.66 15.46
CA LEU A 4 18.23 29.61 16.43
C LEU A 4 17.51 28.30 16.09
N ILE A 5 16.28 28.38 15.59
CA ILE A 5 15.53 27.21 15.09
C ILE A 5 16.22 26.64 13.84
N LEU A 6 16.66 27.49 12.91
CA LEU A 6 17.39 27.07 11.72
C LEU A 6 18.76 26.45 12.07
N LEU A 7 19.48 27.01 13.04
CA LEU A 7 20.72 26.41 13.55
C LEU A 7 20.46 25.04 14.18
N SER A 8 19.40 24.92 14.97
CA SER A 8 19.04 23.64 15.60
C SER A 8 18.70 22.58 14.55
N LEU A 9 17.89 22.91 13.53
CA LEU A 9 17.58 22.00 12.41
C LEU A 9 18.82 21.62 11.60
N GLY A 10 19.74 22.56 11.39
CA GLY A 10 21.03 22.31 10.73
C GLY A 10 21.93 21.36 11.53
N ILE A 11 22.02 21.54 12.84
CA ILE A 11 22.75 20.66 13.75
C ILE A 11 22.12 19.26 13.78
N VAL A 12 20.79 19.18 13.79
CA VAL A 12 20.05 17.90 13.73
C VAL A 12 20.30 17.17 12.42
N ALA A 13 20.22 17.85 11.28
CA ALA A 13 20.56 17.29 9.99
C ALA A 13 22.02 16.81 9.93
N LEU A 14 22.94 17.58 10.54
CA LEU A 14 24.36 17.21 10.66
C LEU A 14 24.57 15.98 11.55
N LEU A 15 23.84 15.86 12.67
CA LEU A 15 23.91 14.71 13.56
C LEU A 15 23.31 13.44 12.91
N ILE A 16 22.19 13.57 12.20
CA ILE A 16 21.60 12.49 11.41
C ILE A 16 22.57 12.07 10.29
N TYR A 17 23.18 13.04 9.60
CA TYR A 17 24.18 12.79 8.55
C TYR A 17 25.44 12.12 9.12
N ARG A 18 25.88 12.53 10.31
CA ARG A 18 27.07 11.97 10.98
C ARG A 18 26.81 10.57 11.52
N GLU A 19 25.62 10.30 12.07
CA GLU A 19 25.20 8.96 12.47
C GLU A 19 25.01 8.04 11.26
N TYR A 20 24.44 8.55 10.17
CA TYR A 20 24.36 7.84 8.88
C TYR A 20 25.73 7.44 8.38
N HIS A 21 26.73 8.34 8.45
CA HIS A 21 28.10 8.04 8.02
C HIS A 21 28.86 7.14 9.00
N ARG A 22 28.62 7.23 10.30
CA ARG A 22 29.33 6.39 11.29
C ARG A 22 28.98 4.90 11.16
N ARG A 23 27.80 4.58 10.61
CA ARG A 23 27.33 3.21 10.32
C ARG A 23 27.89 2.61 9.02
N THR A 24 28.69 3.35 8.25
CA THR A 24 29.15 2.93 6.89
C THR A 24 30.41 2.05 6.86
N THR A 25 31.00 1.71 8.01
CA THR A 25 32.28 0.98 8.07
C THR A 25 32.14 -0.55 8.09
N THR A 26 30.95 -1.10 8.33
CA THR A 26 30.69 -2.56 8.24
C THR A 26 29.43 -2.82 7.44
N ALA A 27 29.51 -3.76 6.48
CA ALA A 27 28.34 -4.19 5.72
C ALA A 27 27.33 -4.85 6.67
N GLN A 28 26.08 -4.41 6.62
CA GLN A 28 25.00 -4.93 7.46
C GLN A 28 24.07 -5.81 6.61
N PRO A 29 23.63 -6.98 7.11
CA PRO A 29 22.61 -7.76 6.42
C PRO A 29 21.29 -6.97 6.36
N SER A 30 20.53 -7.21 5.30
CA SER A 30 19.15 -6.71 5.21
C SER A 30 18.24 -7.55 6.09
N ASN A 31 17.13 -6.98 6.56
CA ASN A 31 16.10 -7.76 7.25
C ASN A 31 15.52 -8.82 6.30
N TYR A 32 15.33 -8.46 5.03
CA TYR A 32 14.95 -9.39 3.97
C TYR A 32 15.85 -10.64 3.95
N SER A 33 17.17 -10.47 3.94
CA SER A 33 18.12 -11.59 3.91
C SER A 33 18.13 -12.44 5.19
N LEU A 34 17.73 -11.88 6.34
CA LEU A 34 17.57 -12.64 7.57
C LEU A 34 16.31 -13.50 7.48
N TYR A 35 15.20 -12.88 7.08
CA TYR A 35 13.93 -13.57 6.97
C TYR A 35 14.00 -14.69 5.92
N SER A 36 14.57 -14.45 4.75
CA SER A 36 14.63 -15.42 3.65
C SER A 36 15.42 -16.70 3.97
N GLN A 37 16.08 -16.82 5.11
CA GLN A 37 16.76 -18.06 5.52
C GLN A 37 15.77 -19.17 5.91
N GLU A 38 14.56 -18.79 6.30
CA GLU A 38 13.54 -19.74 6.72
C GLU A 38 12.86 -20.42 5.52
N PRO A 39 12.66 -21.76 5.55
CA PRO A 39 12.07 -22.49 4.42
C PRO A 39 10.70 -21.97 4.01
N TYR A 40 9.84 -21.61 4.97
CA TYR A 40 8.48 -21.13 4.71
C TYR A 40 8.42 -19.73 4.08
N HIS A 41 9.55 -19.05 3.88
CA HIS A 41 9.64 -17.84 3.06
C HIS A 41 10.08 -18.11 1.62
N GLN A 42 10.44 -19.35 1.29
CA GLN A 42 10.82 -19.75 -0.06
C GLN A 42 9.60 -20.19 -0.87
N PRO A 43 9.44 -19.75 -2.14
CA PRO A 43 8.32 -20.16 -2.97
C PRO A 43 8.15 -21.68 -3.10
N ASP A 44 9.27 -22.41 -3.20
CA ASP A 44 9.31 -23.86 -3.42
C ASP A 44 8.86 -24.69 -2.19
N PHE A 45 8.70 -24.04 -1.03
CA PHE A 45 8.13 -24.67 0.16
C PHE A 45 6.64 -25.02 0.00
N TYR A 46 5.95 -24.37 -0.94
CA TYR A 46 4.53 -24.50 -1.17
C TYR A 46 4.25 -25.19 -2.52
N PRO A 47 3.88 -26.48 -2.55
CA PRO A 47 3.63 -27.21 -3.80
C PRO A 47 2.57 -26.49 -4.65
N LEU A 48 2.79 -26.40 -5.96
CA LEU A 48 1.87 -25.69 -6.87
C LEU A 48 0.56 -26.45 -7.03
N GLU A 49 0.65 -27.78 -7.16
CA GLU A 49 -0.52 -28.66 -7.14
C GLU A 49 -0.92 -28.95 -5.69
N GLN A 50 -1.98 -28.31 -5.23
CA GLN A 50 -2.55 -28.57 -3.91
C GLN A 50 -4.06 -28.35 -3.91
N THR A 51 -4.76 -29.10 -3.06
CA THR A 51 -6.20 -28.94 -2.83
C THR A 51 -6.47 -28.42 -1.42
N VAL A 52 -7.33 -27.41 -1.34
CA VAL A 52 -7.86 -26.89 -0.09
C VAL A 52 -9.35 -27.22 0.01
N VAL A 53 -9.86 -27.32 1.23
CA VAL A 53 -11.30 -27.56 1.46
C VAL A 53 -12.06 -26.30 1.07
N SER A 54 -12.71 -26.33 -0.10
CA SER A 54 -13.33 -25.16 -0.74
C SER A 54 -14.49 -24.54 0.03
N THR A 55 -15.03 -25.25 1.03
CA THR A 55 -16.07 -24.71 1.93
C THR A 55 -15.50 -23.81 3.03
N VAL A 56 -14.19 -23.84 3.30
CA VAL A 56 -13.56 -23.07 4.38
C VAL A 56 -12.35 -22.24 3.92
N TYR A 57 -11.78 -22.57 2.77
CA TYR A 57 -10.75 -21.78 2.11
C TYR A 57 -11.20 -21.29 0.74
N ARG A 58 -10.75 -20.10 0.34
CA ARG A 58 -10.94 -19.56 -1.03
C ARG A 58 -9.62 -19.07 -1.60
N PRO A 59 -9.43 -19.13 -2.93
CA PRO A 59 -8.32 -18.42 -3.57
C PRO A 59 -8.46 -16.91 -3.35
N ILE A 60 -7.35 -16.21 -3.18
CA ILE A 60 -7.34 -14.75 -2.93
C ILE A 60 -7.85 -13.98 -4.16
N ALA A 61 -7.60 -14.49 -5.35
CA ALA A 61 -8.05 -13.91 -6.61
C ALA A 61 -8.16 -15.00 -7.70
N PRO A 62 -8.91 -14.76 -8.79
CA PRO A 62 -8.97 -15.70 -9.91
C PRO A 62 -7.59 -15.99 -10.51
N TRP A 63 -6.76 -14.95 -10.66
CA TRP A 63 -5.39 -15.06 -11.15
C TRP A 63 -4.40 -14.67 -10.06
N VAL A 64 -3.61 -15.64 -9.62
CA VAL A 64 -2.50 -15.46 -8.69
C VAL A 64 -1.26 -16.06 -9.32
N GLY A 65 -0.11 -15.42 -9.16
CA GLY A 65 1.15 -15.99 -9.60
C GLY A 65 2.37 -15.27 -9.09
N ARG A 66 3.52 -15.91 -9.26
CA ARG A 66 4.83 -15.38 -8.87
C ARG A 66 5.51 -14.76 -10.07
N LEU A 67 5.91 -13.50 -9.94
CA LEU A 67 6.64 -12.80 -10.99
C LEU A 67 8.09 -13.28 -11.03
N ILE A 68 8.57 -13.50 -12.25
CA ILE A 68 9.94 -13.92 -12.53
C ILE A 68 10.55 -12.90 -13.50
N LEU A 69 11.68 -12.33 -13.11
CA LEU A 69 12.40 -11.40 -13.98
C LEU A 69 13.06 -12.18 -15.14
N PRO A 70 12.86 -11.79 -16.41
CA PRO A 70 13.55 -12.42 -17.53
C PRO A 70 15.08 -12.31 -17.41
N GLU A 71 15.83 -13.40 -17.65
CA GLU A 71 17.29 -13.41 -17.54
C GLU A 71 17.97 -12.49 -18.55
N LYS A 72 17.51 -12.53 -19.81
CA LYS A 72 17.98 -11.70 -20.90
C LYS A 72 16.80 -11.03 -21.58
N LYS A 73 16.97 -9.75 -21.89
CA LYS A 73 16.02 -8.99 -22.70
C LYS A 73 16.60 -8.86 -24.12
N PRO A 74 15.93 -9.35 -25.18
CA PRO A 74 16.31 -9.00 -26.53
C PRO A 74 16.30 -7.48 -26.66
N PHE A 75 17.36 -6.91 -27.23
CA PHE A 75 17.42 -5.48 -27.55
C PHE A 75 16.19 -5.17 -28.42
N GLN A 76 15.31 -4.24 -27.99
CA GLN A 76 14.00 -3.88 -28.60
C GLN A 76 12.74 -4.65 -28.15
N SER A 77 12.79 -5.54 -27.15
CA SER A 77 11.55 -6.16 -26.63
C SER A 77 10.70 -5.21 -25.77
N GLU A 78 9.37 -5.33 -25.89
CA GLU A 78 8.40 -4.63 -25.04
C GLU A 78 8.59 -4.97 -23.55
N ASP A 79 8.03 -4.18 -22.63
CA ASP A 79 8.06 -4.48 -21.19
C ASP A 79 7.24 -5.75 -20.90
N PHE A 80 7.86 -6.74 -20.25
CA PHE A 80 7.21 -7.97 -19.84
C PHE A 80 7.91 -8.59 -18.62
N ALA A 81 7.19 -9.43 -17.90
CA ALA A 81 7.76 -10.34 -16.91
C ALA A 81 7.26 -11.76 -17.19
N TRP A 82 7.96 -12.76 -16.66
CA TRP A 82 7.40 -14.11 -16.58
C TRP A 82 6.47 -14.18 -15.37
N ILE A 83 5.41 -14.98 -15.46
CA ILE A 83 4.57 -15.32 -14.32
C ILE A 83 4.40 -16.83 -14.21
N GLU A 84 4.76 -17.39 -13.06
CA GLU A 84 4.40 -18.76 -12.67
C GLU A 84 2.98 -18.72 -12.10
N VAL A 85 2.04 -19.35 -12.80
CA VAL A 85 0.61 -19.31 -12.46
C VAL A 85 0.34 -20.23 -11.27
N HIS A 86 -0.19 -19.68 -10.19
CA HIS A 86 -0.53 -20.42 -8.95
C HIS A 86 -2.04 -20.63 -8.80
N CYS A 87 -2.84 -19.69 -9.29
CA CYS A 87 -4.30 -19.83 -9.40
C CYS A 87 -4.75 -19.27 -10.75
N ALA A 88 -5.74 -19.92 -11.35
CA ALA A 88 -6.39 -19.49 -12.58
C ALA A 88 -7.91 -19.81 -12.50
N PRO A 89 -8.76 -19.10 -13.25
CA PRO A 89 -10.16 -19.50 -13.44
C PRO A 89 -10.28 -20.93 -13.97
N ASP A 90 -11.40 -21.61 -13.70
CA ASP A 90 -11.62 -23.03 -14.05
C ASP A 90 -11.30 -23.35 -15.53
N GLN A 91 -11.73 -22.48 -16.45
CA GLN A 91 -11.46 -22.63 -17.89
C GLN A 91 -9.97 -22.61 -18.27
N TYR A 92 -9.11 -22.07 -17.41
CA TYR A 92 -7.67 -21.97 -17.58
C TYR A 92 -6.87 -22.74 -16.51
N HIS A 93 -7.52 -23.65 -15.78
CA HIS A 93 -6.87 -24.42 -14.71
C HIS A 93 -5.64 -25.20 -15.20
N HIS A 94 -5.64 -25.65 -16.46
CA HIS A 94 -4.49 -26.32 -17.09
C HIS A 94 -3.21 -25.46 -17.19
N LEU A 95 -3.31 -24.14 -16.95
CA LEU A 95 -2.18 -23.22 -16.90
C LEU A 95 -1.54 -23.14 -15.51
N VAL A 96 -2.19 -23.65 -14.45
CA VAL A 96 -1.60 -23.69 -13.11
C VAL A 96 -0.30 -24.50 -13.15
N GLY A 97 0.74 -23.97 -12.52
CA GLY A 97 2.10 -24.53 -12.56
C GLY A 97 2.91 -24.16 -13.80
N LYS A 98 2.31 -23.52 -14.82
CA LYS A 98 3.02 -23.06 -16.02
C LYS A 98 3.63 -21.68 -15.82
N VAL A 99 4.74 -21.44 -16.52
CA VAL A 99 5.38 -20.13 -16.58
C VAL A 99 5.07 -19.47 -17.91
N LEU A 100 4.33 -18.36 -17.89
CA LEU A 100 3.81 -17.67 -19.07
C LEU A 100 4.38 -16.24 -19.17
N PRO A 101 4.50 -15.65 -20.37
CA PRO A 101 4.75 -14.22 -20.50
C PRO A 101 3.56 -13.42 -19.99
N LEU A 102 3.82 -12.44 -19.13
CA LEU A 102 2.88 -11.42 -18.69
C LEU A 102 3.22 -10.10 -19.40
N GLN A 103 2.30 -9.60 -20.21
CA GLN A 103 2.50 -8.43 -21.07
C GLN A 103 1.36 -7.43 -20.94
N TRP A 104 1.58 -6.22 -21.45
CA TRP A 104 0.55 -5.17 -21.47
C TRP A 104 -0.40 -5.34 -22.65
N LEU A 105 -1.69 -5.09 -22.42
CA LEU A 105 -2.64 -4.87 -23.51
C LEU A 105 -2.21 -3.67 -24.35
N ALA A 106 -2.30 -3.78 -25.68
CA ALA A 106 -1.83 -2.77 -26.62
C ALA A 106 -2.75 -1.55 -26.79
N ILE A 107 -3.26 -0.98 -25.69
CA ILE A 107 -4.16 0.17 -25.67
C ILE A 107 -3.41 1.49 -25.40
N ALA A 108 -3.98 2.63 -25.81
CA ALA A 108 -3.30 3.93 -25.70
C ALA A 108 -2.90 4.28 -24.25
N LYS A 109 -3.76 3.94 -23.28
CA LYS A 109 -3.52 4.23 -21.86
C LYS A 109 -2.32 3.47 -21.29
N THR A 110 -2.21 2.16 -21.58
CA THR A 110 -1.09 1.33 -21.11
C THR A 110 0.21 1.74 -21.77
N LYS A 111 0.20 2.05 -23.08
CA LYS A 111 1.38 2.57 -23.80
C LYS A 111 1.92 3.85 -23.14
N LYS A 112 1.05 4.81 -22.82
CA LYS A 112 1.42 6.05 -22.13
C LYS A 112 2.02 5.76 -20.74
N TYR A 113 1.40 4.86 -19.97
CA TYR A 113 1.89 4.48 -18.65
C TYR A 113 3.28 3.82 -18.69
N VAL A 114 3.45 2.82 -19.55
CA VAL A 114 4.73 2.12 -19.75
C VAL A 114 5.79 3.12 -20.19
N GLN A 115 5.51 3.94 -21.20
CA GLN A 115 6.46 4.96 -21.67
C GLN A 115 6.85 5.96 -20.56
N ALA A 116 5.90 6.43 -19.76
CA ALA A 116 6.16 7.38 -18.68
C ALA A 116 7.06 6.82 -17.58
N THR A 117 7.10 5.50 -17.41
CA THR A 117 7.78 4.81 -16.31
C THR A 117 9.03 4.06 -16.73
N THR A 118 9.20 3.73 -18.01
CA THR A 118 10.37 3.03 -18.53
C THR A 118 11.66 3.82 -18.34
N ARG A 119 12.70 3.20 -17.78
CA ARG A 119 14.01 3.83 -17.52
C ARG A 119 15.17 2.91 -17.86
N ASN A 120 16.29 3.51 -18.21
CA ASN A 120 17.58 2.81 -18.15
C ASN A 120 18.07 2.82 -16.71
N ILE A 121 18.60 1.70 -16.25
CA ILE A 121 19.02 1.56 -14.86
C ILE A 121 20.54 1.52 -14.77
N ALA A 122 21.13 2.43 -14.01
CA ALA A 122 22.54 2.44 -13.68
C ALA A 122 22.71 2.88 -12.23
N PHE A 123 23.32 2.02 -11.41
CA PHE A 123 23.36 2.26 -9.98
C PHE A 123 24.25 3.45 -9.62
N SER A 124 23.69 4.38 -8.86
CA SER A 124 24.42 5.51 -8.31
C SER A 124 25.30 5.11 -7.13
N LYS A 125 26.23 6.00 -6.75
CA LYS A 125 26.99 5.87 -5.49
C LYS A 125 26.06 5.77 -4.28
N THR A 126 24.93 6.47 -4.29
CA THR A 126 23.97 6.45 -3.20
C THR A 126 23.29 5.09 -3.07
N THR A 127 22.98 4.45 -4.19
CA THR A 127 22.46 3.08 -4.25
C THR A 127 23.46 2.09 -3.65
N ARG A 128 24.73 2.17 -4.06
CA ARG A 128 25.81 1.33 -3.52
C ARG A 128 26.00 1.53 -2.01
N ASN A 129 25.83 2.75 -1.51
CA ASN A 129 25.89 3.02 -0.08
C ASN A 129 24.68 2.45 0.66
N GLY A 130 23.49 2.52 0.07
CA GLY A 130 22.26 1.91 0.59
C GLY A 130 22.39 0.40 0.75
N GLU A 131 22.97 -0.28 -0.25
CA GLU A 131 23.28 -1.72 -0.20
C GLU A 131 24.19 -2.06 0.99
N LYS A 132 25.25 -1.25 1.23
CA LYS A 132 26.18 -1.48 2.35
C LYS A 132 25.52 -1.38 3.73
N ILE A 133 24.53 -0.51 3.89
CA ILE A 133 23.79 -0.35 5.15
C ILE A 133 22.57 -1.29 5.25
N GLY A 134 22.46 -2.27 4.35
CA GLY A 134 21.47 -3.34 4.39
C GLY A 134 20.11 -2.97 3.79
N ASN A 135 19.99 -1.93 2.97
CA ASN A 135 18.76 -1.69 2.20
C ASN A 135 18.68 -2.63 1.00
N VAL A 136 17.48 -3.10 0.69
CA VAL A 136 17.23 -3.93 -0.49
C VAL A 136 17.05 -3.04 -1.72
N HIS A 137 17.94 -3.17 -2.68
CA HIS A 137 17.91 -2.48 -3.97
C HIS A 137 17.66 -3.48 -5.12
N PRO A 138 17.11 -3.03 -6.27
CA PRO A 138 16.77 -3.89 -7.40
C PRO A 138 18.02 -4.27 -8.21
N HIS A 139 19.01 -4.91 -7.57
CA HIS A 139 20.35 -5.10 -8.13
C HIS A 139 20.35 -5.92 -9.42
N ARG A 140 19.37 -6.82 -9.60
CA ARG A 140 19.15 -7.63 -10.81
C ARG A 140 18.83 -6.79 -12.04
N LEU A 141 18.40 -5.54 -11.83
CA LEU A 141 18.09 -4.57 -12.88
C LEU A 141 19.27 -3.65 -13.21
N ASN A 142 20.36 -3.69 -12.45
CA ASN A 142 21.50 -2.80 -12.70
C ASN A 142 22.08 -3.03 -14.10
N TYR A 143 22.31 -1.94 -14.84
CA TYR A 143 22.74 -1.91 -16.24
C TYR A 143 21.74 -2.44 -17.27
N ARG A 144 20.50 -2.75 -16.88
CA ARG A 144 19.43 -3.04 -17.84
C ARG A 144 18.92 -1.75 -18.49
N LEU A 145 18.66 -1.82 -19.79
CA LEU A 145 18.08 -0.74 -20.57
C LEU A 145 16.57 -0.95 -20.72
N LEU A 146 15.84 0.15 -20.84
CA LEU A 146 14.40 0.15 -21.12
C LEU A 146 13.61 -0.75 -20.15
N VAL A 147 13.95 -0.69 -18.86
CA VAL A 147 13.24 -1.42 -17.80
C VAL A 147 11.89 -0.76 -17.59
N GLY A 148 10.82 -1.48 -17.86
CA GLY A 148 9.46 -1.02 -17.66
C GLY A 148 8.87 -1.43 -16.30
N PRO A 149 7.58 -1.11 -16.07
CA PRO A 149 6.90 -1.38 -14.81
C PRO A 149 6.83 -2.87 -14.43
N LEU A 150 6.61 -3.79 -15.37
CA LEU A 150 6.56 -5.23 -15.06
C LEU A 150 7.94 -5.78 -14.67
N GLU A 151 8.96 -5.47 -15.46
CA GLU A 151 10.33 -5.87 -15.14
C GLU A 151 10.79 -5.27 -13.82
N SER A 152 10.47 -4.01 -13.57
CA SER A 152 10.85 -3.36 -12.31
C SER A 152 10.19 -4.01 -11.10
N LEU A 153 8.92 -4.45 -11.21
CA LEU A 153 8.21 -5.15 -10.15
C LEU A 153 8.82 -6.53 -9.89
N ALA A 154 9.06 -7.31 -10.94
CA ALA A 154 9.65 -8.65 -10.85
C ALA A 154 11.10 -8.60 -10.32
N GLY A 155 11.88 -7.59 -10.72
CA GLY A 155 13.28 -7.41 -10.33
C GLY A 155 13.50 -6.57 -9.07
N ALA A 156 12.45 -6.22 -8.34
CA ALA A 156 12.54 -5.33 -7.17
C ALA A 156 13.30 -5.96 -5.99
N ARG A 157 13.31 -7.29 -5.90
CA ARG A 157 13.97 -8.06 -4.84
C ARG A 157 15.12 -8.93 -5.37
N PRO A 158 16.00 -9.41 -4.47
CA PRO A 158 17.13 -10.27 -4.85
C PRO A 158 16.76 -11.60 -5.51
N THR A 159 15.54 -12.08 -5.31
CA THR A 159 15.06 -13.37 -5.81
C THR A 159 13.66 -13.20 -6.40
N ASP A 160 13.20 -14.17 -7.19
CA ASP A 160 11.85 -14.18 -7.78
C ASP A 160 10.81 -14.65 -6.75
N ASP A 161 10.54 -13.84 -5.73
CA ASP A 161 9.64 -14.14 -4.61
C ASP A 161 8.40 -13.21 -4.56
N VAL A 162 8.21 -12.39 -5.59
CA VAL A 162 7.10 -11.42 -5.65
C VAL A 162 5.82 -12.11 -6.09
N LEU A 163 4.94 -12.39 -5.13
CA LEU A 163 3.62 -12.94 -5.38
C LEU A 163 2.61 -11.83 -5.67
N VAL A 164 1.81 -12.01 -6.72
CA VAL A 164 0.83 -11.01 -7.15
C VAL A 164 -0.53 -11.62 -7.47
N LYS A 165 -1.59 -10.82 -7.27
CA LYS A 165 -2.86 -11.01 -7.97
C LYS A 165 -2.92 -10.12 -9.21
N ILE A 166 -3.48 -10.64 -10.30
CA ILE A 166 -3.70 -9.88 -11.52
C ILE A 166 -5.09 -9.23 -11.47
N ARG A 167 -5.15 -7.94 -11.82
CA ARG A 167 -6.42 -7.22 -11.93
C ARG A 167 -7.10 -7.56 -13.25
N GLU A 168 -8.38 -7.86 -13.18
CA GLU A 168 -9.22 -7.99 -14.37
C GLU A 168 -9.35 -6.66 -15.14
N PRO A 169 -9.50 -6.72 -16.47
CA PRO A 169 -9.57 -7.93 -17.30
C PRO A 169 -8.20 -8.57 -17.60
N VAL A 170 -8.15 -9.90 -17.65
CA VAL A 170 -7.01 -10.69 -18.15
C VAL A 170 -7.38 -11.35 -19.48
N VAL A 171 -6.59 -11.09 -20.54
CA VAL A 171 -6.75 -11.77 -21.82
C VAL A 171 -5.70 -12.88 -21.94
N VAL A 172 -6.15 -14.10 -22.20
CA VAL A 172 -5.29 -15.25 -22.47
C VAL A 172 -5.20 -15.44 -23.97
N GLU A 173 -3.99 -15.37 -24.53
CA GLU A 173 -3.77 -15.52 -25.97
C GLU A 173 -2.79 -16.66 -26.25
N PRO A 174 -3.06 -17.53 -27.23
CA PRO A 174 -2.09 -18.51 -27.68
C PRO A 174 -0.90 -17.82 -28.36
N ILE A 175 0.30 -18.35 -28.16
CA ILE A 175 1.52 -17.89 -28.81
C ILE A 175 2.29 -19.08 -29.38
N ASP A 176 3.06 -18.81 -30.42
CA ASP A 176 4.00 -19.79 -30.98
C ASP A 176 5.12 -20.07 -29.94
N PRO A 177 5.27 -21.32 -29.43
CA PRO A 177 6.28 -21.65 -28.44
C PRO A 177 7.70 -21.31 -28.91
N PHE A 178 7.99 -21.40 -30.22
CA PHE A 178 9.29 -21.03 -30.79
C PHE A 178 9.61 -19.54 -30.65
N LYS A 179 8.61 -18.68 -30.47
CA LYS A 179 8.78 -17.24 -30.24
C LYS A 179 8.86 -16.86 -28.76
N SER A 180 8.45 -17.75 -27.85
CA SER A 180 8.36 -17.41 -26.42
C SER A 180 9.67 -17.66 -25.65
N GLY A 181 10.58 -18.50 -26.16
CA GLY A 181 11.85 -18.82 -25.50
C GLY A 181 11.72 -19.77 -24.30
N ARG A 182 10.51 -20.29 -24.02
CA ARG A 182 10.18 -21.41 -23.10
C ARG A 182 9.10 -22.29 -23.76
N GLU A 183 8.72 -23.40 -23.14
CA GLU A 183 7.55 -24.22 -23.55
C GLU A 183 6.19 -23.51 -23.30
N ALA A 184 6.11 -22.18 -23.51
CA ALA A 184 4.90 -21.40 -23.28
C ALA A 184 4.09 -21.31 -24.57
N ASN A 185 2.92 -21.96 -24.58
CA ASN A 185 1.96 -21.88 -25.69
C ASN A 185 0.93 -20.75 -25.50
N TYR A 186 1.01 -20.01 -24.40
CA TYR A 186 0.09 -18.92 -24.06
C TYR A 186 0.83 -17.72 -23.47
N ARG A 187 0.22 -16.54 -23.57
CA ARG A 187 0.57 -15.31 -22.84
C ARG A 187 -0.64 -14.73 -22.12
N LEU A 188 -0.37 -13.97 -21.07
CA LEU A 188 -1.37 -13.19 -20.34
C LEU A 188 -1.19 -11.70 -20.66
N LEU A 189 -2.26 -11.04 -21.10
CA LEU A 189 -2.28 -9.60 -21.35
C LEU A 189 -3.11 -8.87 -20.30
N ILE A 190 -2.57 -7.76 -19.77
CA ILE A 190 -3.18 -6.99 -18.67
C ILE A 190 -3.26 -5.49 -18.98
N ALA A 191 -4.26 -4.82 -18.41
CA ALA A 191 -4.43 -3.36 -18.54
C ALA A 191 -3.84 -2.55 -17.37
N LYS A 192 -3.50 -3.20 -16.25
CA LYS A 192 -3.09 -2.56 -15.00
C LYS A 192 -1.97 -3.35 -14.35
N GLU A 193 -1.07 -2.65 -13.65
CA GLU A 193 0.01 -3.32 -12.91
C GLU A 193 -0.58 -4.31 -11.89
N PRO A 194 0.02 -5.50 -11.72
CA PRO A 194 -0.38 -6.47 -10.69
C PRO A 194 -0.28 -5.90 -9.27
N ILE A 195 -0.95 -6.56 -8.32
CA ILE A 195 -0.96 -6.17 -6.91
C ILE A 195 -0.20 -7.20 -6.10
N GLN A 196 0.72 -6.75 -5.26
CA GLN A 196 1.42 -7.61 -4.32
C GLN A 196 0.46 -8.18 -3.28
N ILE A 197 0.56 -9.49 -3.06
CA ILE A 197 -0.27 -10.24 -2.09
C ILE A 197 0.62 -11.14 -1.23
N THR A 198 0.03 -11.66 -0.15
CA THR A 198 0.63 -12.74 0.66
C THR A 198 -0.32 -13.93 0.70
N GLY A 199 0.21 -15.14 0.48
CA GLY A 199 -0.58 -16.38 0.40
C GLY A 199 -1.22 -16.62 -0.97
N ARG A 200 -1.75 -17.83 -1.17
CA ARG A 200 -2.55 -18.22 -2.36
C ARG A 200 -4.02 -18.34 -2.02
N PHE A 201 -4.29 -18.81 -0.80
CA PHE A 201 -5.62 -19.04 -0.26
C PHE A 201 -5.80 -18.27 1.05
N TYR A 202 -7.05 -18.03 1.42
CA TYR A 202 -7.41 -17.51 2.71
C TYR A 202 -8.60 -18.26 3.33
N GLY A 203 -8.65 -18.28 4.65
CA GLY A 203 -9.74 -18.86 5.44
C GLY A 203 -10.09 -17.96 6.63
N LEU A 204 -11.23 -18.20 7.29
CA LEU A 204 -11.68 -17.45 8.45
C LEU A 204 -11.78 -18.37 9.66
N VAL A 205 -10.98 -18.12 10.69
CA VAL A 205 -10.79 -19.03 11.82
C VAL A 205 -10.80 -18.32 13.17
N SER A 206 -11.08 -19.06 14.24
CA SER A 206 -10.66 -18.71 15.59
C SER A 206 -9.62 -19.71 16.07
N ILE A 207 -8.59 -19.21 16.77
CA ILE A 207 -7.48 -20.02 17.25
C ILE A 207 -7.85 -20.58 18.61
N THR A 208 -7.96 -21.90 18.70
CA THR A 208 -8.42 -22.57 19.93
C THR A 208 -7.30 -22.75 20.92
N ARG A 209 -6.13 -23.23 20.47
CA ARG A 209 -4.94 -23.42 21.31
C ARG A 209 -3.70 -23.65 20.47
N ARG A 210 -2.54 -23.37 21.04
CA ARG A 210 -1.25 -23.87 20.55
C ARG A 210 -1.10 -25.37 20.85
N ILE A 211 -0.52 -26.10 19.91
CA ILE A 211 -0.22 -27.53 20.02
C ILE A 211 1.29 -27.69 20.14
N GLY A 212 1.73 -28.34 21.23
CA GLY A 212 3.16 -28.50 21.52
C GLY A 212 3.77 -27.23 22.14
N GLY A 213 4.65 -27.41 23.13
CA GLY A 213 5.40 -26.33 23.78
C GLY A 213 6.78 -26.09 23.14
N GLN A 214 7.10 -26.79 22.05
CA GLN A 214 8.35 -26.72 21.31
C GLN A 214 8.06 -26.62 19.81
N LEU A 215 8.99 -26.04 19.05
CA LEU A 215 8.89 -25.90 17.60
C LEU A 215 8.67 -27.26 16.91
N PRO A 216 7.88 -27.32 15.81
CA PRO A 216 7.21 -26.20 15.14
C PRO A 216 5.92 -25.76 15.84
N ASP A 217 5.58 -24.48 15.68
CA ASP A 217 4.43 -23.87 16.36
C ASP A 217 3.11 -24.16 15.63
N TYR A 218 2.54 -25.33 15.91
CA TYR A 218 1.22 -25.71 15.41
C TYR A 218 0.10 -25.12 16.27
N PHE A 219 -1.03 -24.82 15.63
CA PHE A 219 -2.21 -24.29 16.27
C PHE A 219 -3.44 -25.07 15.84
N GLU A 220 -4.28 -25.38 16.81
CA GLU A 220 -5.61 -25.88 16.56
C GLU A 220 -6.55 -24.72 16.28
N VAL A 221 -7.31 -24.81 15.19
CA VAL A 221 -8.28 -23.78 14.80
C VAL A 221 -9.66 -24.36 14.54
N ARG A 222 -10.66 -23.50 14.65
CA ARG A 222 -12.02 -23.77 14.18
C ARG A 222 -12.39 -22.76 13.10
N HIS A 223 -12.87 -23.26 11.98
CA HIS A 223 -13.33 -22.45 10.87
C HIS A 223 -14.71 -21.86 11.16
N PHE A 224 -14.94 -20.66 10.62
CA PHE A 224 -16.24 -20.00 10.69
C PHE A 224 -17.30 -20.81 9.94
N ASN A 225 -18.44 -21.01 10.57
CA ASN A 225 -19.57 -21.71 9.98
C ASN A 225 -20.62 -20.69 9.55
N LEU A 226 -20.83 -20.60 8.23
CA LEU A 226 -21.78 -19.65 7.65
C LEU A 226 -23.22 -19.86 8.14
N ARG A 227 -23.61 -21.10 8.48
CA ARG A 227 -24.97 -21.42 8.93
C ARG A 227 -25.24 -21.01 10.38
N SER A 228 -24.32 -21.32 11.29
CA SER A 228 -24.46 -20.97 12.73
C SER A 228 -23.98 -19.56 13.04
N ARG A 229 -23.19 -18.95 12.14
CA ARG A 229 -22.49 -17.67 12.35
C ARG A 229 -21.46 -17.71 13.49
N GLN A 230 -20.96 -18.90 13.83
CA GLN A 230 -20.03 -19.14 14.94
C GLN A 230 -18.77 -19.89 14.46
N PHE A 231 -17.73 -19.93 15.30
CA PHE A 231 -16.52 -20.76 15.08
C PHE A 231 -16.73 -22.21 15.56
N ASP A 232 -17.76 -22.86 15.04
CA ASP A 232 -18.11 -24.26 15.33
C ASP A 232 -17.99 -25.18 14.10
N GLY A 233 -17.37 -24.69 13.03
CA GLY A 233 -17.17 -25.42 11.78
C GLY A 233 -16.02 -26.43 11.82
N PHE A 234 -15.42 -26.67 10.66
CA PHE A 234 -14.32 -27.62 10.48
C PHE A 234 -13.17 -27.30 11.46
N ARG A 235 -12.62 -28.34 12.07
CA ARG A 235 -11.48 -28.26 12.99
C ARG A 235 -10.22 -28.70 12.26
N GLU A 236 -9.16 -27.92 12.35
CA GLU A 236 -7.91 -28.18 11.64
C GLU A 236 -6.70 -27.85 12.51
N VAL A 237 -5.57 -28.48 12.22
CA VAL A 237 -4.26 -28.08 12.74
C VAL A 237 -3.51 -27.33 11.65
N ILE A 238 -3.11 -26.11 11.93
CA ILE A 238 -2.36 -25.25 11.01
C ILE A 238 -1.00 -24.89 11.62
N TYR A 239 -0.07 -24.41 10.79
CA TYR A 239 1.23 -23.92 11.23
C TYR A 239 1.26 -22.39 11.16
N ILE A 240 1.53 -21.73 12.29
CA ILE A 240 1.75 -20.27 12.34
C ILE A 240 3.20 -20.02 12.77
N PRO A 241 4.12 -19.76 11.82
CA PRO A 241 5.53 -19.65 12.11
C PRO A 241 5.84 -18.46 13.03
N GLN A 242 6.78 -18.65 13.96
CA GLN A 242 7.42 -17.52 14.65
C GLN A 242 8.48 -16.92 13.72
N VAL A 243 8.30 -15.66 13.36
CA VAL A 243 9.19 -14.95 12.44
C VAL A 243 10.53 -14.65 13.13
N PRO A 244 11.68 -14.85 12.45
CA PRO A 244 12.98 -14.52 13.00
C PRO A 244 13.10 -13.00 13.28
N PRO A 245 13.83 -12.60 14.33
CA PRO A 245 14.04 -11.20 14.63
C PRO A 245 14.73 -10.44 13.47
N ASP A 246 14.39 -9.16 13.33
CA ASP A 246 15.07 -8.25 12.43
C ASP A 246 16.49 -7.92 12.93
N ARG A 247 17.25 -7.13 12.17
CA ARG A 247 18.63 -6.74 12.57
C ARG A 247 18.71 -5.96 13.89
N GLY A 248 17.59 -5.43 14.38
CA GLY A 248 17.45 -4.77 15.67
C GLY A 248 17.03 -5.72 16.79
N GLY A 249 16.91 -7.03 16.51
CA GLY A 249 16.47 -8.03 17.47
C GLY A 249 14.96 -8.05 17.70
N LEU A 250 14.17 -7.42 16.82
CA LEU A 250 12.71 -7.36 16.93
C LEU A 250 12.03 -8.18 15.83
N ALA A 251 11.19 -9.15 16.19
CA ALA A 251 10.35 -9.86 15.23
C ALA A 251 9.23 -8.93 14.70
N ARG A 252 8.95 -8.98 13.39
CA ARG A 252 7.87 -8.20 12.75
C ARG A 252 6.48 -8.61 13.26
N SER A 253 6.29 -9.90 13.44
CA SER A 253 5.13 -10.50 14.10
C SER A 253 5.58 -11.55 15.12
N THR A 254 4.76 -11.78 16.13
CA THR A 254 4.93 -12.90 17.06
C THR A 254 3.65 -13.71 17.13
N ASN A 255 3.80 -15.03 17.21
CA ASN A 255 2.69 -15.97 17.43
C ASN A 255 2.44 -16.22 18.94
N GLN A 256 3.22 -15.60 19.83
CA GLN A 256 3.11 -15.81 21.26
C GLN A 256 1.76 -15.30 21.79
N GLY A 257 0.99 -16.22 22.37
CA GLY A 257 -0.30 -15.94 22.98
C GLY A 257 -1.36 -15.41 22.02
N LEU A 258 -1.26 -15.77 20.74
CA LEU A 258 -2.21 -15.35 19.71
C LEU A 258 -3.63 -15.86 20.02
N GLU A 259 -3.75 -17.04 20.64
CA GLU A 259 -5.02 -17.61 21.11
C GLU A 259 -5.65 -16.84 22.28
N GLN A 260 -4.86 -16.08 23.05
CA GLN A 260 -5.36 -15.17 24.10
C GLN A 260 -5.52 -13.72 23.60
N SER A 261 -5.31 -13.46 22.31
CA SER A 261 -5.50 -12.12 21.76
C SER A 261 -6.94 -11.62 22.00
N PRO A 262 -7.14 -10.36 22.41
CA PRO A 262 -8.50 -9.80 22.61
C PRO A 262 -9.40 -9.88 21.37
N LEU A 263 -8.82 -10.03 20.19
CA LEU A 263 -9.52 -10.05 18.91
C LEU A 263 -9.82 -11.49 18.41
N ASN A 264 -9.35 -12.52 19.12
CA ASN A 264 -9.49 -13.91 18.69
C ASN A 264 -10.95 -14.42 18.75
N GLY A 265 -11.79 -13.82 19.59
CA GLY A 265 -13.22 -14.16 19.68
C GLY A 265 -14.00 -13.82 18.41
N ASP A 266 -13.65 -12.71 17.74
CA ASP A 266 -14.24 -12.33 16.46
C ASP A 266 -13.62 -13.08 15.27
N GLY A 267 -12.41 -13.60 15.50
CA GLY A 267 -11.63 -14.43 14.59
C GLY A 267 -10.70 -13.67 13.65
N TRP A 268 -9.97 -14.46 12.88
CA TRP A 268 -8.87 -14.05 12.02
C TRP A 268 -9.09 -14.56 10.61
N TYR A 269 -8.95 -13.68 9.63
CA TYR A 269 -8.61 -14.14 8.30
C TYR A 269 -7.15 -14.55 8.28
N ILE A 270 -6.89 -15.80 7.89
CA ILE A 270 -5.55 -16.35 7.69
C ILE A 270 -5.28 -16.50 6.21
N TYR A 271 -4.09 -16.10 5.76
CA TYR A 271 -3.66 -16.18 4.36
C TYR A 271 -2.42 -17.06 4.27
N GLY A 272 -2.38 -17.95 3.29
CA GLY A 272 -1.30 -18.92 3.18
C GLY A 272 -1.51 -19.95 2.08
N ALA A 273 -0.83 -21.08 2.25
CA ALA A 273 -0.96 -22.27 1.40
C ALA A 273 -0.50 -23.51 2.19
N LYS A 274 -0.83 -24.70 1.70
CA LYS A 274 -0.31 -25.94 2.26
C LYS A 274 1.16 -26.13 1.92
N ASN A 275 1.92 -26.69 2.85
CA ASN A 275 3.26 -27.20 2.61
C ASN A 275 3.23 -28.63 2.00
N ASN A 276 4.40 -29.24 1.81
CA ASN A 276 4.53 -30.61 1.30
C ASN A 276 3.90 -31.69 2.20
N ASP A 277 3.72 -31.42 3.50
CA ASP A 277 3.03 -32.33 4.44
C ASP A 277 1.51 -32.14 4.43
N GLY A 278 0.99 -31.24 3.59
CA GLY A 278 -0.43 -30.93 3.49
C GLY A 278 -0.96 -30.03 4.62
N VAL A 279 -0.08 -29.49 5.48
CA VAL A 279 -0.46 -28.57 6.57
C VAL A 279 -0.57 -27.15 6.03
N PHE A 280 -1.68 -26.46 6.34
CA PHE A 280 -1.84 -25.05 5.97
C PHE A 280 -0.88 -24.18 6.80
N VAL A 281 0.01 -23.46 6.11
CA VAL A 281 0.99 -22.58 6.73
C VAL A 281 0.55 -21.14 6.55
N VAL A 282 0.36 -20.45 7.67
CA VAL A 282 -0.09 -19.06 7.70
C VAL A 282 1.08 -18.13 7.40
N GLN A 283 0.88 -17.25 6.43
CA GLN A 283 1.85 -16.25 5.99
C GLN A 283 1.38 -14.82 6.32
N ALA A 284 0.08 -14.59 6.46
CA ALA A 284 -0.49 -13.32 6.95
C ALA A 284 -1.76 -13.55 7.78
N ILE A 285 -2.04 -12.60 8.69
CA ILE A 285 -3.27 -12.58 9.48
C ILE A 285 -3.94 -11.19 9.43
N ILE A 286 -5.27 -11.18 9.43
CA ILE A 286 -6.09 -9.98 9.59
C ILE A 286 -7.15 -10.25 10.66
N PRO A 287 -7.34 -9.38 11.67
CA PRO A 287 -8.51 -9.48 12.55
C PRO A 287 -9.78 -9.24 11.73
N ARG A 288 -10.74 -10.15 11.78
CA ARG A 288 -11.99 -10.04 11.02
C ARG A 288 -12.67 -8.68 11.22
N THR A 289 -12.71 -8.22 12.48
CA THR A 289 -13.32 -6.93 12.84
C THR A 289 -12.64 -5.75 12.15
N ALA A 290 -11.32 -5.78 11.91
CA ALA A 290 -10.59 -4.65 11.33
C ALA A 290 -11.17 -4.16 9.99
N VAL A 291 -11.68 -5.09 9.17
CA VAL A 291 -12.15 -4.81 7.81
C VAL A 291 -13.67 -4.79 7.67
N GLN A 292 -14.42 -5.15 8.70
CA GLN A 292 -15.90 -5.09 8.68
C GLN A 292 -16.42 -3.66 8.53
N VAL A 293 -17.48 -3.50 7.73
CA VAL A 293 -18.25 -2.23 7.62
C VAL A 293 -19.24 -2.13 8.78
N GLN A 294 -18.71 -2.17 10.00
CA GLN A 294 -19.45 -1.93 11.25
C GLN A 294 -18.58 -1.08 12.19
N PRO A 295 -18.99 0.15 12.53
CA PRO A 295 -18.18 1.00 13.39
C PRO A 295 -18.38 0.64 14.86
N ASP A 296 -17.33 0.80 15.66
CA ASP A 296 -17.41 0.72 17.13
C ASP A 296 -17.96 2.03 17.72
N ARG A 297 -17.70 3.15 17.03
CA ARG A 297 -18.12 4.50 17.42
C ARG A 297 -18.53 5.31 16.20
N VAL A 298 -19.57 6.12 16.34
CA VAL A 298 -19.93 7.16 15.36
C VAL A 298 -19.74 8.54 15.97
N VAL A 299 -19.07 9.44 15.26
CA VAL A 299 -18.80 10.82 15.67
C VAL A 299 -19.43 11.75 14.64
N LEU A 300 -20.38 12.58 15.07
CA LEU A 300 -21.14 13.46 14.20
C LEU A 300 -20.75 14.92 14.38
N GLY A 301 -20.97 15.73 13.35
CA GLY A 301 -20.75 17.17 13.39
C GLY A 301 -19.29 17.55 13.64
N ARG A 302 -19.06 18.74 14.21
CA ARG A 302 -17.71 19.33 14.34
C ARG A 302 -16.76 18.54 15.24
N GLU A 303 -17.27 17.67 16.12
CA GLU A 303 -16.41 16.78 16.93
C GLU A 303 -15.54 15.87 16.04
N GLY A 304 -16.00 15.57 14.82
CA GLY A 304 -15.24 14.79 13.85
C GLY A 304 -13.87 15.39 13.53
N LEU A 305 -13.77 16.72 13.42
CA LEU A 305 -12.50 17.40 13.16
C LEU A 305 -11.53 17.25 14.34
N THR A 306 -12.04 17.40 15.56
CA THR A 306 -11.28 17.18 16.80
C THR A 306 -10.85 15.72 16.94
N TYR A 307 -11.68 14.78 16.50
CA TYR A 307 -11.30 13.37 16.51
C TYR A 307 -10.05 13.11 15.68
N VAL A 308 -10.01 13.59 14.44
CA VAL A 308 -8.88 13.41 13.52
C VAL A 308 -7.60 14.01 14.11
N GLU A 309 -7.65 15.26 14.57
CA GLU A 309 -6.46 16.00 15.05
C GLU A 309 -5.93 15.45 16.38
N HIS A 310 -6.84 15.07 17.29
CA HIS A 310 -6.50 14.85 18.68
C HIS A 310 -6.82 13.46 19.20
N GLN A 311 -7.96 12.86 18.85
CA GLN A 311 -8.41 11.62 19.50
C GLN A 311 -7.82 10.37 18.85
N ASN A 312 -7.59 10.39 17.53
CA ASN A 312 -7.14 9.22 16.77
C ASN A 312 -5.88 8.57 17.35
N TRP A 313 -4.90 9.35 17.80
CA TRP A 313 -3.63 8.83 18.33
C TRP A 313 -3.54 8.82 19.87
N ARG A 314 -4.67 8.95 20.59
CA ARG A 314 -4.68 8.92 22.07
C ARG A 314 -4.75 7.50 22.63
N HIS A 315 -4.22 7.35 23.84
CA HIS A 315 -4.32 6.13 24.66
C HIS A 315 -3.70 4.86 24.03
N LEU A 316 -2.76 5.03 23.09
CA LEU A 316 -2.16 3.89 22.37
C LEU A 316 -1.61 2.81 23.32
N ARG A 317 -0.86 3.20 24.36
CA ARG A 317 -0.23 2.25 25.30
C ARG A 317 -1.26 1.38 26.04
N SER A 318 -2.35 1.97 26.52
CA SER A 318 -3.42 1.24 27.20
C SER A 318 -4.28 0.42 26.23
N CYS A 319 -4.25 0.75 24.94
CA CYS A 319 -4.99 0.05 23.90
C CYS A 319 -4.15 -0.99 23.15
N LYS A 320 -2.95 -1.34 23.61
CA LYS A 320 -2.09 -2.34 22.95
C LYS A 320 -2.83 -3.67 22.77
N GLY A 321 -2.66 -4.31 21.62
CA GLY A 321 -3.32 -5.57 21.25
C GLY A 321 -4.76 -5.40 20.76
N THR A 322 -5.30 -4.18 20.73
CA THR A 322 -6.69 -3.90 20.33
C THR A 322 -6.76 -3.08 19.05
N LEU A 323 -7.97 -2.99 18.48
CA LEU A 323 -8.32 -2.10 17.37
C LEU A 323 -9.55 -1.26 17.69
N SER A 324 -9.79 -0.22 16.89
CA SER A 324 -10.99 0.60 16.97
C SER A 324 -11.40 1.11 15.59
N ARG A 325 -12.71 1.13 15.32
CA ARG A 325 -13.34 1.58 14.08
C ARG A 325 -14.25 2.77 14.39
N THR A 326 -13.91 3.95 13.87
CA THR A 326 -14.70 5.15 14.10
C THR A 326 -15.24 5.70 12.78
N LEU A 327 -16.55 5.80 12.65
CA LEU A 327 -17.22 6.49 11.55
C LEU A 327 -17.40 7.97 11.92
N ILE A 328 -16.98 8.87 11.02
CA ILE A 328 -17.05 10.31 11.21
C ILE A 328 -17.85 10.94 10.07
N ASP A 329 -18.86 11.74 10.40
CA ASP A 329 -19.68 12.41 9.40
C ASP A 329 -20.17 13.78 9.91
N LEU A 330 -19.83 14.86 9.20
CA LEU A 330 -20.15 16.22 9.65
C LEU A 330 -21.59 16.64 9.36
N HIS A 331 -22.24 15.97 8.42
CA HIS A 331 -23.50 16.43 7.85
C HIS A 331 -24.69 15.55 8.23
N SER A 332 -24.43 14.32 8.65
CA SER A 332 -25.46 13.42 9.15
C SER A 332 -25.90 13.86 10.54
N THR A 333 -27.20 13.73 10.79
CA THR A 333 -27.81 14.07 12.08
C THR A 333 -27.89 12.85 13.01
N HIS A 334 -27.92 11.66 12.43
CA HIS A 334 -28.04 10.40 13.16
C HIS A 334 -27.00 9.37 12.72
N ALA A 335 -26.59 8.50 13.65
CA ALA A 335 -25.57 7.47 13.39
C ALA A 335 -26.00 6.49 12.28
N ALA A 336 -27.28 6.11 12.26
CA ALA A 336 -27.83 5.22 11.23
C ALA A 336 -27.75 5.85 9.83
N GLU A 337 -27.98 7.16 9.70
CA GLU A 337 -27.83 7.88 8.44
C GLU A 337 -26.39 7.87 7.94
N ALA A 338 -25.43 8.16 8.83
CA ALA A 338 -24.00 8.12 8.51
C ALA A 338 -23.55 6.72 8.09
N GLN A 339 -24.06 5.67 8.75
CA GLN A 339 -23.69 4.29 8.43
C GLN A 339 -24.32 3.82 7.12
N ALA A 340 -25.58 4.17 6.85
CA ALA A 340 -26.31 3.81 5.62
C ALA A 340 -25.68 4.38 4.34
N LYS A 341 -24.77 5.35 4.49
CA LYS A 341 -23.94 5.85 3.40
C LYS A 341 -23.03 4.75 2.83
N TRP A 342 -22.55 3.81 3.63
CA TRP A 342 -21.56 2.82 3.19
C TRP A 342 -22.23 1.53 2.73
N GLN A 343 -22.28 1.32 1.42
CA GLN A 343 -22.97 0.21 0.78
C GLN A 343 -22.04 -0.59 -0.13
N GLU A 344 -22.44 -1.82 -0.45
CA GLU A 344 -21.69 -2.67 -1.38
C GLU A 344 -21.41 -1.94 -2.70
N GLY A 345 -20.16 -2.02 -3.17
CA GLY A 345 -19.69 -1.34 -4.37
C GLY A 345 -19.15 0.08 -4.14
N ASP A 346 -19.40 0.69 -2.98
CA ASP A 346 -18.84 2.02 -2.66
C ASP A 346 -17.31 2.00 -2.67
N ARG A 347 -16.74 3.13 -3.08
CA ARG A 347 -15.29 3.35 -3.16
C ARG A 347 -14.88 4.48 -2.22
N ALA A 348 -13.73 4.33 -1.60
CA ALA A 348 -13.11 5.32 -0.75
C ALA A 348 -11.61 5.47 -1.06
N ILE A 349 -11.07 6.65 -0.80
CA ILE A 349 -9.63 6.87 -0.78
C ILE A 349 -9.11 6.37 0.57
N VAL A 350 -8.00 5.65 0.58
CA VAL A 350 -7.31 5.29 1.83
C VAL A 350 -6.24 6.35 2.06
N ILE A 351 -6.18 6.90 3.26
CA ILE A 351 -5.06 7.70 3.77
C ILE A 351 -4.44 6.90 4.91
N HIS A 352 -3.27 6.35 4.68
CA HIS A 352 -2.57 5.48 5.61
C HIS A 352 -1.53 6.25 6.41
N LEU A 353 -1.44 5.95 7.70
CA LEU A 353 -0.34 6.38 8.56
C LEU A 353 -0.03 5.34 9.63
N TYR A 354 1.25 5.02 9.83
CA TYR A 354 1.69 4.29 11.02
C TYR A 354 2.58 5.11 11.96
N GLY A 355 2.65 4.68 13.21
CA GLY A 355 3.52 5.24 14.25
C GLY A 355 4.80 4.44 14.50
N GLY A 356 5.41 4.68 15.66
CA GLY A 356 6.69 4.13 16.07
C GLY A 356 6.53 2.92 16.98
N ILE A 357 7.66 2.25 17.19
CA ILE A 357 7.78 1.14 18.15
C ILE A 357 8.49 1.69 19.39
N GLY A 358 7.82 1.75 20.53
CA GLY A 358 8.42 2.08 21.83
C GLY A 358 8.71 0.83 22.65
N GLY A 359 9.18 1.01 23.89
CA GLY A 359 9.51 -0.08 24.82
C GLY A 359 11.00 -0.44 24.82
N GLU A 360 11.38 -1.47 25.57
CA GLU A 360 12.77 -1.93 25.72
C GLU A 360 13.39 -2.38 24.40
N GLN A 361 12.59 -3.00 23.54
CA GLN A 361 12.97 -3.40 22.16
C GLN A 361 12.48 -2.41 21.10
N GLY A 362 12.10 -1.20 21.52
CA GLY A 362 11.59 -0.16 20.64
C GLY A 362 12.68 0.51 19.79
N GLU A 363 12.23 1.30 18.83
CA GLU A 363 13.08 2.21 18.08
C GLU A 363 13.62 3.31 19.01
N SER A 364 14.86 3.74 18.77
CA SER A 364 15.45 4.93 19.39
C SER A 364 15.46 6.08 18.37
N PRO A 365 14.31 6.75 18.16
CA PRO A 365 14.22 7.81 17.16
C PRO A 365 15.15 8.98 17.51
N PRO A 366 15.92 9.52 16.56
CA PRO A 366 16.72 10.72 16.78
C PRO A 366 15.83 11.85 17.35
N LEU A 367 16.24 12.40 18.49
CA LEU A 367 15.52 13.49 19.19
C LEU A 367 14.08 13.14 19.61
N GLY A 368 13.74 11.86 19.68
CA GLY A 368 12.37 11.44 20.01
C GLY A 368 11.36 11.60 18.85
N ILE A 369 11.80 11.94 17.63
CA ILE A 369 10.93 12.17 16.48
C ILE A 369 10.62 10.86 15.75
N VAL A 370 9.36 10.44 15.83
CA VAL A 370 8.82 9.31 15.07
C VAL A 370 8.12 9.86 13.85
N THR A 371 8.75 9.73 12.69
CA THR A 371 8.19 10.25 11.43
C THR A 371 6.94 9.48 11.00
N GLY A 372 6.93 8.16 11.17
CA GLY A 372 5.93 7.29 10.57
C GLY A 372 6.12 7.15 9.06
N HIS A 373 5.14 6.54 8.39
CA HIS A 373 5.04 6.45 6.93
C HIS A 373 3.64 6.80 6.47
N PHE A 374 3.55 7.49 5.34
CA PHE A 374 2.30 7.94 4.75
C PHE A 374 2.16 7.34 3.36
N SER A 375 0.98 6.83 3.05
CA SER A 375 0.61 6.43 1.68
C SER A 375 -0.87 6.66 1.41
N TYR A 376 -1.20 6.68 0.14
CA TYR A 376 -2.59 6.61 -0.31
C TYR A 376 -2.97 5.19 -0.69
N GLY A 377 -4.26 4.97 -0.91
CA GLY A 377 -4.78 3.73 -1.48
C GLY A 377 -6.24 3.89 -1.91
N ILE A 378 -6.86 2.76 -2.17
CA ILE A 378 -8.28 2.66 -2.48
C ILE A 378 -8.91 1.56 -1.63
N ALA A 379 -10.09 1.83 -1.11
CA ALA A 379 -10.93 0.84 -0.48
C ALA A 379 -12.20 0.66 -1.30
N ARG A 380 -12.71 -0.58 -1.34
CA ARG A 380 -14.03 -0.89 -1.88
C ARG A 380 -14.82 -1.66 -0.84
N VAL A 381 -16.09 -1.31 -0.66
CA VAL A 381 -17.01 -2.14 0.11
C VAL A 381 -17.41 -3.35 -0.75
N ILE A 382 -17.10 -4.54 -0.25
CA ILE A 382 -17.44 -5.82 -0.89
C ILE A 382 -18.21 -6.70 0.08
N ARG A 383 -18.95 -7.67 -0.44
CA ARG A 383 -19.47 -8.77 0.36
C ARG A 383 -18.44 -9.89 0.45
N GLU A 384 -17.94 -10.13 1.66
CA GLU A 384 -16.98 -11.20 1.92
C GLU A 384 -17.73 -12.55 1.95
N PRO A 385 -17.27 -13.54 1.18
CA PRO A 385 -18.00 -14.80 0.93
C PRO A 385 -17.95 -15.85 2.05
N LEU A 386 -16.90 -15.92 2.88
CA LEU A 386 -16.80 -16.89 3.98
C LEU A 386 -17.73 -16.52 5.15
N ALA A 387 -17.99 -15.24 5.33
CA ALA A 387 -18.80 -14.68 6.41
C ALA A 387 -20.06 -13.95 5.93
N ASP A 388 -20.34 -13.89 4.62
CA ASP A 388 -21.48 -13.19 4.02
C ASP A 388 -21.76 -11.81 4.66
N GLU A 389 -20.71 -10.99 4.77
CA GLU A 389 -20.76 -9.69 5.44
C GLU A 389 -20.04 -8.61 4.64
N LEU A 390 -20.44 -7.35 4.85
CA LEU A 390 -19.77 -6.25 4.17
C LEU A 390 -18.41 -5.96 4.81
N GLN A 391 -17.39 -5.86 3.96
CA GLN A 391 -16.03 -5.54 4.35
C GLN A 391 -15.37 -4.53 3.41
N PHE A 392 -14.36 -3.84 3.92
CA PHE A 392 -13.45 -3.03 3.12
C PHE A 392 -12.35 -3.92 2.52
N GLN A 393 -12.39 -4.08 1.20
CA GLN A 393 -11.22 -4.51 0.45
C GLN A 393 -10.28 -3.32 0.27
N ILE A 394 -9.20 -3.29 1.05
CA ILE A 394 -8.22 -2.19 1.07
C ILE A 394 -7.00 -2.56 0.23
N GLU A 395 -6.64 -1.66 -0.69
CA GLU A 395 -5.41 -1.73 -1.47
C GLU A 395 -4.59 -0.46 -1.27
N TYR A 396 -3.37 -0.61 -0.78
CA TYR A 396 -2.42 0.49 -0.69
C TYR A 396 -1.79 0.79 -2.05
N ARG A 397 -1.32 2.03 -2.19
CA ARG A 397 -0.41 2.52 -3.23
C ARG A 397 0.85 3.00 -2.55
N GLN A 398 1.74 2.05 -2.28
CA GLN A 398 2.94 2.29 -1.48
C GLN A 398 4.00 3.01 -2.30
N VAL A 399 4.12 4.34 -2.13
CA VAL A 399 5.29 5.11 -2.57
C VAL A 399 6.34 4.99 -1.46
N TYR A 400 7.10 3.89 -1.50
CA TYR A 400 7.97 3.48 -0.40
C TYR A 400 9.43 3.39 -0.86
N ALA A 401 10.33 4.07 -0.15
CA ALA A 401 11.76 4.06 -0.48
C ALA A 401 12.40 2.67 -0.24
N GLN A 402 13.53 2.41 -0.89
CA GLN A 402 14.29 1.17 -0.64
C GLN A 402 14.66 1.09 0.86
N ASN A 403 14.42 -0.08 1.44
CA ASN A 403 14.38 -0.31 2.88
C ASN A 403 14.96 -1.69 3.21
N PRO A 404 15.33 -1.96 4.47
CA PRO A 404 15.94 -3.22 4.83
C PRO A 404 14.98 -4.43 4.77
N ASP A 405 13.67 -4.21 4.84
CA ASP A 405 12.64 -5.27 4.84
C ASP A 405 12.27 -5.78 3.45
N GLY A 406 12.74 -5.12 2.39
CA GLY A 406 12.37 -5.48 1.02
C GLY A 406 10.90 -5.17 0.70
N ILE A 407 10.29 -4.19 1.37
CA ILE A 407 8.98 -3.65 0.99
C ILE A 407 9.15 -2.96 -0.37
N ILE A 408 8.32 -3.33 -1.35
CA ILE A 408 8.43 -2.83 -2.71
C ILE A 408 7.44 -1.69 -2.92
N SER A 409 7.92 -0.61 -3.54
CA SER A 409 7.04 0.46 -4.03
C SER A 409 6.08 -0.09 -5.10
N GLY A 410 4.77 -0.07 -4.83
CA GLY A 410 3.77 -0.71 -5.66
C GLY A 410 2.41 -0.88 -4.98
N ALA A 411 1.43 -1.36 -5.74
CA ALA A 411 0.13 -1.71 -5.17
C ALA A 411 0.28 -2.95 -4.28
N SER A 412 -0.32 -2.91 -3.08
CA SER A 412 -0.29 -4.02 -2.11
C SER A 412 -1.64 -4.16 -1.43
N THR A 413 -2.08 -5.38 -1.13
CA THR A 413 -3.29 -5.60 -0.34
C THR A 413 -3.06 -5.36 1.14
N TRP A 414 -4.14 -5.29 1.93
CA TRP A 414 -4.05 -5.06 3.38
C TRP A 414 -3.27 -6.18 4.08
N GLU A 415 -3.62 -7.43 3.78
CA GLU A 415 -2.93 -8.62 4.29
C GLU A 415 -1.43 -8.61 3.96
N ASN A 416 -1.04 -8.10 2.78
CA ASN A 416 0.36 -8.09 2.38
C ASN A 416 1.16 -6.99 3.09
N TYR A 417 0.59 -5.79 3.20
CA TYR A 417 1.33 -4.65 3.75
C TYR A 417 1.28 -4.57 5.28
N LEU A 418 0.16 -4.95 5.89
CA LEU A 418 -0.01 -4.93 7.34
C LEU A 418 0.04 -6.34 7.94
N GLY A 419 -0.75 -7.26 7.40
CA GLY A 419 -0.99 -8.57 8.02
C GLY A 419 0.13 -9.61 7.85
N ASP A 420 1.06 -9.39 6.91
CA ASP A 420 2.13 -10.33 6.59
C ASP A 420 3.03 -10.55 7.80
N LEU A 421 3.21 -11.81 8.20
CA LEU A 421 3.94 -12.13 9.42
C LEU A 421 5.42 -11.74 9.31
N GLN A 422 5.98 -11.83 8.11
CA GLN A 422 7.40 -11.61 7.83
C GLN A 422 7.75 -10.13 7.74
N ARG A 423 6.93 -9.35 7.02
CA ARG A 423 7.28 -7.97 6.62
C ARG A 423 6.19 -6.94 6.93
N GLY A 424 5.03 -7.38 7.38
CA GLY A 424 3.91 -6.53 7.73
C GLY A 424 4.14 -5.75 9.03
N TRP A 425 3.34 -4.69 9.21
CA TRP A 425 3.45 -3.76 10.34
C TRP A 425 2.43 -3.98 11.46
N LEU A 426 1.46 -4.87 11.28
CA LEU A 426 0.32 -5.03 12.19
C LEU A 426 0.75 -5.36 13.63
N GLY A 427 1.72 -6.26 13.78
CA GLY A 427 2.14 -6.78 15.09
C GLY A 427 3.01 -5.86 15.92
N ASN A 428 3.68 -4.88 15.29
CA ASN A 428 4.71 -4.10 15.95
C ASN A 428 4.56 -2.58 15.82
N ARG A 429 3.65 -2.06 14.99
CA ARG A 429 3.35 -0.63 14.91
C ARG A 429 1.87 -0.34 15.17
N PRO A 430 1.53 0.81 15.77
CA PRO A 430 0.18 1.33 15.68
C PRO A 430 -0.07 1.91 14.29
N VAL A 431 -1.26 1.69 13.74
CA VAL A 431 -1.67 2.14 12.41
C VAL A 431 -3.00 2.88 12.49
N SER A 432 -3.18 3.89 11.64
CA SER A 432 -4.44 4.55 11.33
C SER A 432 -4.63 4.57 9.83
N ASP A 433 -5.62 3.81 9.33
CA ASP A 433 -6.14 3.95 7.98
C ASP A 433 -7.43 4.77 8.02
N ILE A 434 -7.45 5.92 7.35
CA ILE A 434 -8.67 6.71 7.15
C ILE A 434 -9.22 6.42 5.75
N LEU A 435 -10.39 5.80 5.69
CA LEU A 435 -11.14 5.58 4.46
C LEU A 435 -12.06 6.79 4.22
N VAL A 436 -11.84 7.51 3.13
CA VAL A 436 -12.56 8.73 2.78
C VAL A 436 -13.55 8.45 1.66
N ARG A 437 -14.85 8.44 2.00
CA ARG A 437 -15.92 8.47 0.99
C ARG A 437 -16.29 9.92 0.70
N CYS A 438 -15.90 10.40 -0.47
CA CYS A 438 -16.20 11.75 -0.95
C CYS A 438 -16.76 11.64 -2.37
N ASP A 439 -18.08 11.73 -2.53
CA ASP A 439 -18.75 11.48 -3.81
C ASP A 439 -18.21 12.32 -4.97
N ALA A 440 -17.72 13.54 -4.68
CA ALA A 440 -17.08 14.41 -5.66
C ALA A 440 -15.79 13.82 -6.25
N ILE A 441 -15.11 12.92 -5.53
CA ILE A 441 -13.88 12.26 -6.01
C ILE A 441 -14.13 10.79 -6.36
N THR A 442 -14.92 10.10 -5.54
CA THR A 442 -15.07 8.63 -5.58
C THR A 442 -16.15 8.15 -6.55
N ARG A 443 -16.89 9.05 -7.19
CA ARG A 443 -17.84 8.73 -8.27
C ARG A 443 -17.39 9.32 -9.60
N ASP A 444 -17.72 8.62 -10.67
CA ASP A 444 -17.39 9.04 -12.03
C ASP A 444 -18.44 10.05 -12.54
N TYR A 445 -18.05 10.90 -13.47
CA TYR A 445 -18.88 11.89 -14.13
C TYR A 445 -19.09 11.49 -15.60
N ASP A 446 -20.29 11.76 -16.12
CA ASP A 446 -20.64 11.52 -17.52
C ASP A 446 -21.21 12.79 -18.15
N PHE A 447 -20.46 13.39 -19.07
CA PHE A 447 -20.83 14.60 -19.80
C PHE A 447 -21.25 14.23 -21.23
N SER A 448 -22.39 13.55 -21.37
CA SER A 448 -22.92 13.05 -22.64
C SER A 448 -21.97 12.10 -23.38
N GLY A 449 -21.48 11.08 -22.69
CA GLY A 449 -20.56 10.06 -23.21
C GLY A 449 -19.09 10.33 -22.92
N ILE A 450 -18.73 11.57 -22.52
CA ILE A 450 -17.40 11.89 -22.03
C ILE A 450 -17.31 11.56 -20.54
N ARG A 451 -16.59 10.48 -20.21
CA ARG A 451 -16.40 10.05 -18.83
C ARG A 451 -15.16 10.68 -18.20
N LEU A 452 -15.35 11.26 -17.01
CA LEU A 452 -14.28 11.79 -16.17
C LEU A 452 -14.29 11.06 -14.82
N SER A 453 -13.17 10.45 -14.44
CA SER A 453 -13.06 9.64 -13.22
C SER A 453 -11.90 10.14 -12.33
N PRO A 454 -12.14 11.08 -11.39
CA PRO A 454 -11.09 11.65 -10.55
C PRO A 454 -10.28 10.62 -9.76
N LEU A 455 -10.96 9.66 -9.12
CA LEU A 455 -10.30 8.59 -8.39
C LEU A 455 -9.42 7.71 -9.30
N THR A 456 -9.89 7.40 -10.50
CA THR A 456 -9.10 6.62 -11.47
C THR A 456 -7.85 7.39 -11.90
N GLU A 457 -7.96 8.70 -12.14
CA GLU A 457 -6.80 9.52 -12.49
C GLU A 457 -5.81 9.61 -11.34
N PHE A 458 -6.30 9.78 -10.12
CA PHE A 458 -5.44 9.80 -8.93
C PHE A 458 -4.67 8.48 -8.77
N MET A 459 -5.36 7.33 -8.93
CA MET A 459 -4.70 6.03 -8.89
C MET A 459 -3.65 5.87 -10.01
N ASN A 460 -3.92 6.35 -11.22
CA ASN A 460 -2.92 6.31 -12.32
C ASN A 460 -1.65 7.10 -11.95
N GLN A 461 -1.79 8.28 -11.32
CA GLN A 461 -0.64 9.09 -10.92
C GLN A 461 0.18 8.41 -9.83
N LEU A 462 -0.49 7.74 -8.88
CA LEU A 462 0.20 6.93 -7.89
C LEU A 462 0.91 5.73 -8.53
N ASP A 463 0.30 5.05 -9.50
CA ASP A 463 0.92 3.94 -10.23
C ASP A 463 2.21 4.38 -10.97
N ILE A 464 2.21 5.59 -11.56
CA ILE A 464 3.41 6.18 -12.16
C ILE A 464 4.47 6.45 -11.10
N MET A 465 4.08 7.09 -10.00
CA MET A 465 5.01 7.44 -8.92
C MET A 465 5.66 6.20 -8.31
N MET A 466 4.87 5.15 -8.04
CA MET A 466 5.35 3.91 -7.44
C MET A 466 6.38 3.21 -8.33
N ALA A 467 6.12 3.11 -9.64
CA ALA A 467 7.04 2.49 -10.60
C ALA A 467 8.37 3.27 -10.68
N ARG A 468 8.31 4.62 -10.70
CA ARG A 468 9.51 5.47 -10.67
C ARG A 468 10.31 5.29 -9.37
N TYR A 469 9.63 5.23 -8.22
CA TYR A 469 10.27 5.01 -6.92
C TYR A 469 10.99 3.66 -6.83
N ARG A 470 10.38 2.62 -7.41
CA ARG A 470 10.91 1.25 -7.40
C ARG A 470 12.32 1.15 -7.98
N VAL A 471 12.63 1.97 -8.98
CA VAL A 471 13.93 2.01 -9.66
C VAL A 471 14.72 3.30 -9.41
N GLY A 472 14.23 4.18 -8.53
CA GLY A 472 14.86 5.47 -8.23
C GLY A 472 15.09 6.35 -9.46
N ASP A 473 14.11 6.39 -10.38
CA ASP A 473 14.22 7.09 -11.67
C ASP A 473 15.46 6.70 -12.50
N GLY A 474 15.86 5.43 -12.44
CA GLY A 474 17.01 4.90 -13.17
C GLY A 474 18.28 4.78 -12.34
N THR A 475 18.33 5.41 -11.16
CA THR A 475 19.54 5.37 -10.31
C THR A 475 19.62 4.12 -9.43
N GLY A 476 18.55 3.33 -9.34
CA GLY A 476 18.43 2.15 -8.47
C GLY A 476 18.05 2.47 -7.02
N ALA A 477 17.87 3.75 -6.66
CA ALA A 477 17.49 4.14 -5.30
C ALA A 477 16.59 5.39 -5.28
N ALA A 478 15.41 5.25 -4.69
CA ALA A 478 14.64 6.33 -4.11
C ALA A 478 15.01 6.45 -2.63
N ILE A 479 15.45 7.64 -2.21
CA ILE A 479 15.96 7.86 -0.86
C ILE A 479 15.19 9.00 -0.23
N VAL A 480 14.72 8.76 1.00
CA VAL A 480 14.12 9.79 1.82
C VAL A 480 15.22 10.72 2.31
N THR A 481 15.07 12.00 2.02
CA THR A 481 15.92 13.09 2.50
C THR A 481 15.03 14.18 3.09
N PRO A 482 15.56 15.14 3.87
CA PRO A 482 14.76 16.28 4.31
C PRO A 482 14.06 17.05 3.17
N ALA A 483 14.54 16.94 1.92
CA ALA A 483 13.96 17.58 0.74
C ALA A 483 13.08 16.65 -0.13
N LYS A 484 13.06 15.33 0.15
CA LYS A 484 12.27 14.33 -0.60
C LYS A 484 11.73 13.29 0.38
N SER A 485 10.42 13.20 0.53
CA SER A 485 9.79 12.25 1.44
C SER A 485 8.59 11.57 0.78
N CYS A 486 8.30 10.35 1.21
CA CYS A 486 7.18 9.56 0.71
C CYS A 486 5.83 10.32 0.79
N VAL A 487 5.64 11.14 1.82
CA VAL A 487 4.46 12.00 1.99
C VAL A 487 4.39 13.10 0.93
N GLN A 488 5.51 13.74 0.59
CA GLN A 488 5.56 14.76 -0.44
C GLN A 488 5.25 14.16 -1.81
N ASP A 489 5.87 13.03 -2.14
CA ASP A 489 5.70 12.41 -3.46
C ASP A 489 4.32 11.74 -3.61
N SER A 490 3.75 11.22 -2.53
CA SER A 490 2.35 10.78 -2.51
C SER A 490 1.38 11.94 -2.74
N ASN A 491 1.64 13.10 -2.12
CA ASN A 491 0.82 14.31 -2.31
C ASN A 491 1.05 14.99 -3.65
N GLN A 492 2.21 14.79 -4.29
CA GLN A 492 2.44 15.22 -5.66
C GLN A 492 1.47 14.54 -6.63
N ALA A 493 1.18 13.24 -6.45
CA ALA A 493 0.19 12.54 -7.28
C ALA A 493 -1.21 13.17 -7.15
N LEU A 494 -1.58 13.61 -5.94
CA LEU A 494 -2.84 14.31 -5.69
C LEU A 494 -2.86 15.68 -6.41
N TYR A 495 -1.75 16.42 -6.33
CA TYR A 495 -1.59 17.68 -7.05
C TYR A 495 -1.72 17.51 -8.57
N ILE A 496 -0.98 16.56 -9.16
CA ILE A 496 -0.98 16.29 -10.61
C ILE A 496 -2.38 15.88 -11.08
N MET A 497 -3.11 15.08 -10.30
CA MET A 497 -4.49 14.73 -10.63
C MET A 497 -5.36 15.98 -10.77
N ILE A 498 -5.27 16.95 -9.84
CA ILE A 498 -6.12 18.15 -9.91
C ILE A 498 -5.77 18.99 -11.15
N GLU A 499 -4.49 19.19 -11.46
CA GLU A 499 -4.06 19.91 -12.67
C GLU A 499 -4.58 19.22 -13.94
N ARG A 500 -4.46 17.89 -14.04
CA ARG A 500 -4.94 17.15 -15.21
C ARG A 500 -6.45 17.18 -15.39
N LEU A 501 -7.21 17.18 -14.29
CA LEU A 501 -8.65 17.34 -14.39
C LEU A 501 -8.99 18.72 -14.94
N GLU A 502 -8.37 19.78 -14.44
CA GLU A 502 -8.55 21.14 -14.96
C GLU A 502 -8.20 21.23 -16.45
N GLU A 503 -7.06 20.68 -16.88
CA GLU A 503 -6.67 20.63 -18.29
C GLU A 503 -7.70 19.89 -19.16
N GLN A 504 -8.20 18.74 -18.71
CA GLN A 504 -9.21 17.97 -19.46
C GLN A 504 -10.52 18.74 -19.62
N ILE A 505 -10.89 19.55 -18.62
CA ILE A 505 -12.09 20.38 -18.65
C ILE A 505 -11.89 21.56 -19.61
N GLU A 506 -10.74 22.23 -19.53
CA GLU A 506 -10.43 23.39 -20.38
C GLU A 506 -10.30 22.99 -21.85
N ALA A 507 -9.67 21.85 -22.12
CA ALA A 507 -9.47 21.32 -23.46
C ALA A 507 -10.73 20.73 -24.09
N ASN A 508 -11.83 20.54 -23.32
CA ASN A 508 -13.04 19.91 -23.82
C ASN A 508 -14.25 20.85 -23.77
N PRO A 509 -14.59 21.53 -24.89
CA PRO A 509 -15.76 22.40 -24.99
C PRO A 509 -17.07 21.71 -24.61
N GLN A 510 -17.24 20.43 -24.94
CA GLN A 510 -18.49 19.69 -24.68
C GLN A 510 -18.77 19.55 -23.18
N ILE A 511 -17.75 19.35 -22.34
CA ILE A 511 -17.91 19.34 -20.88
C ILE A 511 -18.41 20.71 -20.40
N ARG A 512 -17.81 21.79 -20.89
CA ARG A 512 -18.18 23.16 -20.50
C ARG A 512 -19.58 23.54 -20.98
N ASP A 513 -19.95 23.14 -22.18
CA ASP A 513 -21.30 23.36 -22.73
C ASP A 513 -22.34 22.58 -21.95
N TRP A 514 -22.03 21.32 -21.62
CA TRP A 514 -22.91 20.49 -20.80
C TRP A 514 -23.17 21.11 -19.42
N LEU A 515 -22.10 21.57 -18.73
CA LEU A 515 -22.22 22.22 -17.42
C LEU A 515 -23.05 23.51 -17.48
N ARG A 516 -22.92 24.30 -18.56
CA ARG A 516 -23.72 25.52 -18.78
C ARG A 516 -25.18 25.22 -19.07
N ALA A 517 -25.46 24.17 -19.84
CA ALA A 517 -26.81 23.75 -20.18
C ALA A 517 -27.54 23.06 -19.01
N HIS A 518 -26.81 22.51 -18.04
CA HIS A 518 -27.36 21.74 -16.91
C HIS A 518 -26.95 22.33 -15.53
N PRO A 519 -27.24 23.60 -15.23
CA PRO A 519 -26.73 24.26 -14.01
C PRO A 519 -27.27 23.64 -12.72
N ASN A 520 -28.51 23.12 -12.73
CA ASN A 520 -29.18 22.55 -11.56
C ASN A 520 -29.07 21.02 -11.46
N HIS A 521 -28.32 20.38 -12.35
CA HIS A 521 -28.17 18.92 -12.33
C HIS A 521 -27.28 18.48 -11.15
N PRO A 522 -27.60 17.39 -10.41
CA PRO A 522 -26.81 16.94 -9.25
C PRO A 522 -25.32 16.73 -9.55
N GLN A 523 -24.99 16.23 -10.75
CA GLN A 523 -23.62 16.12 -11.22
C GLN A 523 -22.89 17.46 -11.31
N THR A 524 -23.57 18.54 -11.72
CA THR A 524 -22.99 19.89 -11.81
C THR A 524 -22.63 20.41 -10.42
N ALA A 525 -23.51 20.26 -9.44
CA ALA A 525 -23.23 20.62 -8.04
C ALA A 525 -22.04 19.82 -7.48
N ARG A 526 -22.04 18.50 -7.70
CA ARG A 526 -20.93 17.61 -7.30
C ARG A 526 -19.61 17.96 -8.00
N PHE A 527 -19.68 18.44 -9.24
CA PHE A 527 -18.51 18.86 -10.00
C PHE A 527 -17.95 20.20 -9.48
N GLN A 528 -18.81 21.15 -9.14
CA GLN A 528 -18.41 22.39 -8.47
C GLN A 528 -17.72 22.10 -7.12
N GLU A 529 -18.21 21.10 -6.39
CA GLU A 529 -17.59 20.64 -5.15
C GLU A 529 -16.19 20.06 -5.40
N LEU A 530 -16.03 19.20 -6.42
CA LEU A 530 -14.72 18.69 -6.84
C LEU A 530 -13.72 19.82 -7.12
N MET A 531 -14.15 20.86 -7.84
CA MET A 531 -13.31 22.03 -8.10
C MET A 531 -12.95 22.81 -6.83
N SER A 532 -13.90 22.90 -5.87
CA SER A 532 -13.66 23.54 -4.57
C SER A 532 -12.64 22.76 -3.74
N ILE A 533 -12.79 21.43 -3.67
CA ILE A 533 -11.82 20.53 -3.05
C ILE A 533 -10.46 20.70 -3.71
N GLY A 534 -10.39 20.74 -5.05
CA GLY A 534 -9.16 20.96 -5.80
C GLY A 534 -8.44 22.24 -5.36
N ARG A 535 -9.15 23.36 -5.24
CA ARG A 535 -8.60 24.63 -4.76
C ARG A 535 -8.10 24.55 -3.31
N SER A 536 -8.86 23.91 -2.42
CA SER A 536 -8.49 23.74 -1.01
C SER A 536 -7.22 22.88 -0.88
N LEU A 537 -7.15 21.76 -1.60
CA LEU A 537 -6.00 20.87 -1.63
C LEU A 537 -4.78 21.58 -2.24
N LYS A 538 -4.92 22.30 -3.36
CA LYS A 538 -3.81 23.07 -3.95
C LYS A 538 -3.25 24.11 -2.98
N ARG A 539 -4.12 24.82 -2.25
CA ARG A 539 -3.67 25.81 -1.24
C ARG A 539 -2.87 25.14 -0.12
N GLN A 540 -3.27 23.94 0.28
CA GLN A 540 -2.57 23.15 1.28
C GLN A 540 -1.23 22.61 0.77
N LEU A 541 -1.19 22.19 -0.49
CA LEU A 541 0.00 21.63 -1.15
C LEU A 541 1.00 22.70 -1.62
N LYS A 542 0.54 23.96 -1.79
CA LYS A 542 1.35 25.14 -2.15
C LYS A 542 1.27 26.23 -1.07
N PRO A 543 1.85 26.03 0.11
CA PRO A 543 1.98 27.10 1.09
C PRO A 543 2.68 28.33 0.45
N PHE A 544 2.05 29.50 0.57
CA PHE A 544 2.47 30.78 -0.06
C PHE A 544 2.42 30.84 -1.59
N GLY A 545 1.71 29.92 -2.26
CA GLY A 545 1.51 29.96 -3.72
C GLY A 545 2.72 29.48 -4.55
N LEU A 546 3.80 29.05 -3.90
CA LEU A 546 5.00 28.54 -4.57
C LEU A 546 4.88 27.02 -4.79
N THR A 547 4.93 26.59 -6.05
CA THR A 547 4.96 25.16 -6.41
C THR A 547 6.41 24.70 -6.48
N ARG A 548 6.72 23.47 -6.01
CA ARG A 548 8.05 22.90 -6.23
C ARG A 548 8.33 22.74 -7.73
N LEU A 549 9.54 23.07 -8.16
CA LEU A 549 9.93 22.99 -9.57
C LEU A 549 9.94 21.56 -10.11
N ASP A 550 10.27 20.55 -9.30
CA ASP A 550 10.17 19.14 -9.70
C ASP A 550 8.72 18.67 -9.83
N TRP A 551 7.77 19.31 -9.12
CA TRP A 551 6.35 19.03 -9.29
C TRP A 551 5.79 19.61 -10.58
N GLN A 552 6.14 20.85 -10.90
CA GLN A 552 5.81 21.46 -12.20
C GLN A 552 6.43 20.66 -13.34
N LYS A 553 7.74 20.38 -13.28
CA LYS A 553 8.42 19.59 -14.32
C LYS A 553 7.84 18.20 -14.51
N ASN A 554 7.48 17.51 -13.42
CA ASN A 554 6.83 16.20 -13.54
C ASN A 554 5.42 16.33 -14.12
N ALA A 555 4.65 17.35 -13.76
CA ALA A 555 3.35 17.61 -14.37
C ALA A 555 3.49 17.91 -15.88
N ASP A 556 4.42 18.80 -16.26
CA ASP A 556 4.72 19.22 -17.62
C ASP A 556 5.24 18.05 -18.49
N ALA A 557 6.20 17.27 -17.97
CA ALA A 557 6.73 16.08 -18.65
C ALA A 557 5.66 14.99 -18.86
N ILE A 558 4.65 14.95 -17.99
CA ILE A 558 3.50 14.04 -18.06
C ILE A 558 2.38 14.61 -18.96
N ALA A 559 2.36 15.93 -19.18
CA ALA A 559 1.48 16.67 -20.10
C ALA A 559 2.06 16.83 -21.52
N GLY A 560 3.34 16.50 -21.73
CA GLY A 560 4.00 16.54 -23.05
C GLY A 560 4.61 17.89 -23.41
N THR A 561 4.86 18.76 -22.44
CA THR A 561 5.50 20.08 -22.63
C THR A 561 6.88 20.07 -21.94
N GLU A 562 7.96 20.39 -22.67
CA GLU A 562 9.29 20.56 -22.06
C GLU A 562 9.48 21.98 -21.52
N PRO A 563 10.04 22.17 -20.31
CA PRO A 563 10.87 23.36 -20.12
C PRO A 563 12.16 23.23 -19.28
N ARG A 564 13.07 24.16 -19.62
CA ARG A 564 14.47 24.37 -19.21
C ARG A 564 14.72 24.56 -17.71
N SER A 565 15.92 24.15 -17.28
CA SER A 565 16.40 24.12 -15.88
C SER A 565 17.25 25.32 -15.45
N GLY A 566 17.16 25.70 -14.17
CA GLY A 566 18.16 26.49 -13.44
C GLY A 566 18.36 25.99 -12.00
N ALA A 567 19.62 25.81 -11.58
CA ALA A 567 20.02 25.07 -10.37
C ALA A 567 19.96 25.87 -9.05
N LEU A 568 19.83 27.20 -9.08
CA LEU A 568 19.95 28.03 -7.86
C LEU A 568 18.71 28.10 -6.96
N ARG A 569 17.56 27.53 -7.35
CA ARG A 569 16.28 27.65 -6.61
C ARG A 569 15.86 26.42 -5.79
N ALA A 570 16.61 25.31 -5.85
CA ALA A 570 16.29 24.07 -5.14
C ALA A 570 16.43 24.18 -3.61
N LEU A 571 17.30 25.06 -3.11
CA LEU A 571 17.54 25.27 -1.68
C LEU A 571 16.38 26.00 -0.97
N LEU A 572 15.62 26.84 -1.69
CA LEU A 572 14.48 27.58 -1.12
C LEU A 572 13.19 26.76 -1.04
N ALA A 573 13.05 25.70 -1.84
CA ALA A 573 11.87 24.82 -1.86
C ALA A 573 11.71 23.95 -0.60
N GLY A 574 12.80 23.69 0.12
CA GLY A 574 12.76 22.93 1.39
C GLY A 574 12.14 23.72 2.55
N PHE A 575 12.23 25.06 2.53
CA PHE A 575 11.74 25.91 3.62
C PHE A 575 10.26 26.27 3.50
N THR A 576 9.68 26.21 2.30
CA THR A 576 8.25 26.47 2.10
C THR A 576 7.39 25.22 2.31
N THR A 577 7.93 24.00 2.33
CA THR A 577 7.15 22.74 2.20
C THR A 577 6.96 21.93 3.50
N TRP A 578 7.32 22.47 4.65
CA TRP A 578 7.30 21.76 5.94
C TRP A 578 5.93 21.17 6.34
N ARG A 579 4.81 21.80 5.94
CA ARG A 579 3.45 21.27 6.17
C ARG A 579 3.20 19.93 5.48
N THR A 580 3.95 19.64 4.41
CA THR A 580 3.87 18.39 3.64
C THR A 580 4.98 17.39 3.98
N MET A 581 5.90 17.72 4.90
CA MET A 581 7.02 16.84 5.27
C MET A 581 6.73 15.92 6.44
N LEU A 582 5.77 16.26 7.32
CA LEU A 582 5.41 15.43 8.47
C LEU A 582 4.21 14.54 8.11
N PRO A 583 4.39 13.20 8.07
CA PRO A 583 3.33 12.25 7.73
C PRO A 583 2.03 12.46 8.51
N ARG A 584 2.12 12.68 9.82
CA ARG A 584 0.94 12.91 10.68
C ARG A 584 0.18 14.18 10.32
N ARG A 585 0.89 15.28 10.06
CA ARG A 585 0.25 16.54 9.71
C ARG A 585 -0.50 16.44 8.38
N ALA A 586 0.12 15.84 7.36
CA ALA A 586 -0.52 15.63 6.06
C ALA A 586 -1.75 14.72 6.17
N HIS A 587 -1.65 13.63 6.92
CA HIS A 587 -2.76 12.72 7.22
C HIS A 587 -3.97 13.46 7.83
N ASP A 588 -3.73 14.28 8.86
CA ASP A 588 -4.80 14.97 9.57
C ASP A 588 -5.38 16.14 8.75
N GLU A 589 -4.54 16.97 8.12
CA GLU A 589 -4.98 18.13 7.34
C GLU A 589 -5.77 17.75 6.09
N ILE A 590 -5.34 16.71 5.34
CA ILE A 590 -6.04 16.27 4.13
C ILE A 590 -7.38 15.63 4.49
N SER A 591 -7.42 14.81 5.54
CA SER A 591 -8.66 14.24 6.06
C SER A 591 -9.64 15.33 6.47
N ASN A 592 -9.19 16.36 7.18
CA ASN A 592 -10.03 17.48 7.60
C ASN A 592 -10.51 18.37 6.44
N ILE A 593 -9.69 18.58 5.41
CA ILE A 593 -10.14 19.27 4.18
C ILE A 593 -11.29 18.50 3.56
N LEU A 594 -11.12 17.20 3.31
CA LEU A 594 -12.14 16.37 2.67
C LEU A 594 -13.41 16.30 3.52
N LEU A 595 -13.27 16.20 4.84
CA LEU A 595 -14.38 16.15 5.77
C LEU A 595 -15.22 17.45 5.78
N ARG A 596 -14.56 18.62 5.67
CA ARG A 596 -15.25 19.92 5.51
C ARG A 596 -15.98 20.06 4.17
N HIS A 597 -15.57 19.27 3.18
CA HIS A 597 -16.15 19.21 1.83
C HIS A 597 -17.16 18.05 1.69
N GLY A 598 -17.85 17.69 2.77
CA GLY A 598 -18.93 16.72 2.72
C GLY A 598 -18.52 15.25 2.72
N ALA A 599 -17.24 14.92 2.90
CA ALA A 599 -16.81 13.52 2.99
C ALA A 599 -17.30 12.84 4.28
N SER A 600 -17.48 11.52 4.20
CA SER A 600 -17.64 10.63 5.35
C SER A 600 -16.32 9.86 5.55
N LEU A 601 -15.81 9.80 6.78
CA LEU A 601 -14.55 9.12 7.09
C LEU A 601 -14.80 7.84 7.90
N TRP A 602 -14.10 6.77 7.56
CA TRP A 602 -14.02 5.57 8.37
C TRP A 602 -12.58 5.37 8.86
N VAL A 603 -12.35 5.52 10.14
CA VAL A 603 -11.01 5.39 10.74
C VAL A 603 -10.84 3.99 11.31
N ILE A 604 -9.92 3.22 10.75
CA ILE A 604 -9.49 1.91 11.26
C ILE A 604 -8.16 2.13 11.97
N ARG A 605 -8.13 1.95 13.30
CA ARG A 605 -6.91 2.09 14.09
C ARG A 605 -6.55 0.76 14.73
N THR A 606 -5.32 0.31 14.54
CA THR A 606 -4.76 -0.89 15.19
C THR A 606 -3.61 -0.48 16.11
N ASN A 607 -3.40 -1.21 17.20
CA ASN A 607 -2.40 -0.88 18.22
C ASN A 607 -1.51 -2.09 18.53
N GLN A 608 -0.62 -2.48 17.60
CA GLN A 608 0.23 -3.69 17.74
C GLN A 608 -0.62 -4.95 17.99
N VAL A 609 -1.26 -5.42 16.93
CA VAL A 609 -2.27 -6.49 16.96
C VAL A 609 -1.66 -7.82 16.48
N GLY A 610 -2.02 -8.92 17.13
CA GLY A 610 -1.49 -10.26 16.86
C GLY A 610 -1.13 -10.94 18.16
N GLY A 611 -0.01 -11.67 18.18
CA GLY A 611 0.56 -12.16 19.42
C GLY A 611 1.15 -11.04 20.29
N ASN A 612 1.37 -11.34 21.56
CA ASN A 612 1.83 -10.38 22.55
C ASN A 612 3.34 -10.40 22.72
N ASN A 613 4.02 -9.33 22.28
CA ASN A 613 5.40 -9.05 22.70
C ASN A 613 5.41 -8.00 23.83
N PRO A 614 5.62 -8.36 25.10
CA PRO A 614 5.57 -7.40 26.21
C PRO A 614 6.68 -6.34 26.19
N LYS A 615 7.76 -6.54 25.42
CA LYS A 615 8.92 -5.65 25.38
C LYS A 615 8.77 -4.45 24.44
N ILE A 616 7.66 -4.38 23.70
CA ILE A 616 7.33 -3.24 22.85
C ILE A 616 6.04 -2.55 23.30
N THR A 617 5.90 -1.27 22.94
CA THR A 617 4.70 -0.47 23.18
C THR A 617 4.38 0.38 21.95
N PRO A 618 3.10 0.65 21.65
CA PRO A 618 2.76 1.48 20.50
C PRO A 618 3.10 2.95 20.80
N TYR A 619 3.71 3.62 19.81
CA TYR A 619 4.09 5.02 19.92
C TYR A 619 3.47 5.84 18.78
N ALA A 620 2.90 7.00 19.09
CA ALA A 620 2.25 7.84 18.08
C ALA A 620 3.29 8.45 17.12
N PRO A 621 2.94 8.66 15.83
CA PRO A 621 3.76 9.50 14.97
C PRO A 621 3.78 10.94 15.49
N THR A 622 4.92 11.60 15.36
CA THR A 622 5.16 12.93 15.93
C THR A 622 4.29 13.97 15.24
N PHE A 623 3.59 14.76 16.06
CA PHE A 623 2.90 15.97 15.64
C PHE A 623 3.67 17.18 16.19
N ILE A 624 4.14 18.07 15.33
CA ILE A 624 4.81 19.30 15.77
C ILE A 624 3.78 20.43 15.75
N TRP A 625 3.37 20.88 16.95
CA TRP A 625 2.39 21.94 17.18
C TRP A 625 2.96 23.35 17.00
N PHE A 626 4.26 23.54 17.23
CA PHE A 626 4.92 24.85 17.13
C PHE A 626 5.36 25.13 15.69
N LEU A 627 4.54 25.86 14.93
CA LEU A 627 4.91 26.91 13.94
C LEU A 627 3.69 27.43 13.17
#